data_AF-A0A1T1B7P9-F1
#
_entry.id   AF-A0A1T1B7P9-F1
#
_cell.length_a   1.000
_cell.length_b   1.000
_cell.length_c   1.000
_cell.angle_alpha   90.00
_cell.angle_beta   90.00
_cell.angle_gamma   90.00
#
_symmetry.space_group_name_H-M   'P 1'
#
loop_
_entity.id
_entity.type
_entity.pdbx_description
1 polymer ?
#
loop_
_entity_poly.entity_id
_entity_poly.type
_entity_poly.pdbx_seq_one_letter_code
_entity_poly.pdbx_strand_id
1 'polypeptide(L)'
;MARSHRRIEISEEDDQRLRELETSRHTCPKVRLRASILRLHRQGWTVPQLSNHFNRNHQAIHNDLTRFSQHGIPGLADACSPGRPSHMTPEIEQFLREKLLEERFWNAPLLSEQISRTFGVTIGPRALANHLQRLGYSWKRARYSPAKQLDPDIVQHHQDSLETLKKGHWTAD
;
A
#
# COMPACT_ATOMS: atom_id res chain seq x y z
N MET A 1 10.66 30.13 -34.18
CA MET A 1 10.76 30.52 -32.76
C MET A 1 11.73 29.57 -32.07
N ALA A 2 12.92 30.04 -31.68
CA ALA A 2 13.86 29.22 -30.93
C ALA A 2 13.21 28.84 -29.58
N ARG A 3 13.20 27.55 -29.24
CA ARG A 3 12.69 27.10 -27.93
C ARG A 3 13.57 27.67 -26.83
N SER A 4 12.98 28.40 -25.89
CA SER A 4 13.68 28.88 -24.70
C SER A 4 14.31 27.69 -23.96
N HIS A 5 15.61 27.76 -23.73
CA HIS A 5 16.32 26.73 -22.97
C HIS A 5 16.02 26.92 -21.50
N ARG A 6 15.44 25.89 -20.86
CA ARG A 6 15.27 25.87 -19.41
C ARG A 6 16.65 25.95 -18.75
N ARG A 7 16.84 26.93 -17.87
CA ARG A 7 18.04 27.09 -17.05
C ARG A 7 17.62 27.07 -15.58
N ILE A 8 18.33 26.29 -14.78
CA ILE A 8 18.22 26.33 -13.32
C ILE A 8 19.52 26.90 -12.75
N GLU A 9 19.40 27.72 -11.72
CA GLU A 9 20.55 28.18 -10.95
C GLU A 9 20.91 27.10 -9.94
N ILE A 10 22.18 26.72 -9.95
CA ILE A 10 22.78 25.81 -8.97
C ILE A 10 23.82 26.66 -8.24
N SER A 11 23.92 26.64 -6.91
CA SER A 11 24.97 27.38 -6.22
C SER A 11 26.31 26.66 -6.36
N GLU A 12 27.44 27.32 -6.07
CA GLU A 12 28.73 26.63 -5.96
C GLU A 12 28.72 25.58 -4.84
N GLU A 13 28.06 25.90 -3.73
CA GLU A 13 27.87 24.98 -2.60
C GLU A 13 27.11 23.72 -3.01
N ASP A 14 26.05 23.88 -3.80
CA ASP A 14 25.31 22.74 -4.31
C ASP A 14 26.09 21.96 -5.38
N ASP A 15 26.87 22.61 -6.28
CA ASP A 15 27.75 21.88 -7.21
C ASP A 15 28.77 21.01 -6.48
N GLN A 16 29.33 21.52 -5.38
CA GLN A 16 30.28 20.78 -4.56
C GLN A 16 29.64 19.54 -3.93
N ARG A 17 28.44 19.67 -3.36
CA ARG A 17 27.70 18.52 -2.82
C ARG A 17 27.27 17.54 -3.92
N LEU A 18 26.90 18.03 -5.11
CA LEU A 18 26.60 17.17 -6.27
C LEU A 18 27.84 16.36 -6.68
N ARG A 19 29.03 16.96 -6.63
CA ARG A 19 30.30 16.28 -6.92
C ARG A 19 30.61 15.18 -5.91
N GLU A 20 30.35 15.42 -4.64
CA GLU A 20 30.47 14.40 -3.58
C GLU A 20 29.51 13.23 -3.82
N LEU A 21 28.26 13.51 -4.19
CA LEU A 21 27.28 12.48 -4.53
C LEU A 21 27.72 11.65 -5.73
N GLU A 22 28.20 12.28 -6.80
CA GLU A 22 28.67 11.64 -8.02
C GLU A 22 29.85 10.68 -7.78
N THR A 23 30.75 11.03 -6.87
CA THR A 23 31.99 10.28 -6.60
C THR A 23 31.83 9.23 -5.49
N SER A 24 30.87 9.41 -4.58
CA SER A 24 30.66 8.48 -3.46
C SER A 24 30.12 7.13 -3.92
N ARG A 25 30.82 6.05 -3.52
CA ARG A 25 30.43 4.65 -3.77
C ARG A 25 29.17 4.21 -3.03
N HIS A 26 28.81 4.90 -1.95
CA HIS A 26 27.65 4.57 -1.12
C HIS A 26 26.37 5.22 -1.63
N THR A 27 26.48 6.12 -2.61
CA THR A 27 25.35 6.79 -3.24
C THR A 27 24.69 5.87 -4.26
N CYS A 28 23.36 5.78 -4.23
CA CYS A 28 22.65 4.95 -5.19
C CYS A 28 22.91 5.42 -6.64
N PRO A 29 23.02 4.50 -7.62
CA PRO A 29 23.37 4.86 -9.01
C PRO A 29 22.47 5.93 -9.63
N LYS A 30 21.17 5.94 -9.29
CA LYS A 30 20.22 6.95 -9.79
C LYS A 30 20.55 8.36 -9.28
N VAL A 31 20.88 8.51 -8.01
CA VAL A 31 21.26 9.82 -7.43
C VAL A 31 22.57 10.29 -8.05
N ARG A 32 23.54 9.39 -8.23
CA ARG A 32 24.82 9.71 -8.92
C ARG A 32 24.58 10.24 -10.34
N LEU A 33 23.76 9.55 -11.12
CA LEU A 33 23.39 9.95 -12.47
C LEU A 33 22.71 11.33 -12.50
N ARG A 34 21.74 11.56 -11.60
CA ARG A 34 21.06 12.85 -11.47
C ARG A 34 22.04 13.97 -11.11
N ALA A 35 23.01 13.69 -10.23
CA ALA A 35 24.05 14.64 -9.90
C ALA A 35 24.91 14.99 -11.13
N SER A 36 25.39 14.01 -11.90
CA SER A 36 26.14 14.26 -13.13
C SER A 36 25.35 15.10 -14.15
N ILE A 37 24.05 14.83 -14.32
CA ILE A 37 23.16 15.62 -15.19
C ILE A 37 23.12 17.09 -14.75
N LEU A 38 22.93 17.34 -13.45
CA LEU A 38 22.81 18.70 -12.91
C LEU A 38 24.12 19.48 -13.05
N ARG A 39 25.26 18.83 -12.79
CA ARG A 39 26.58 19.45 -12.92
C ARG A 39 26.93 19.81 -14.36
N LEU A 40 26.61 18.94 -15.33
CA LEU A 40 26.76 19.26 -16.75
C LEU A 40 25.78 20.36 -17.18
N HIS A 41 24.56 20.35 -16.67
CA HIS A 41 23.59 21.41 -16.95
C HIS A 41 24.07 22.77 -16.43
N ARG A 42 24.67 22.81 -15.24
CA ARG A 42 25.36 24.01 -14.70
C ARG A 42 26.45 24.52 -15.64
N GLN A 43 27.21 23.63 -16.27
CA GLN A 43 28.25 23.95 -17.25
C GLN A 43 27.69 24.43 -18.61
N GLY A 44 26.36 24.57 -18.75
CA GLY A 44 25.72 25.08 -19.95
C GLY A 44 25.21 24.01 -20.91
N TRP A 45 25.24 22.73 -20.53
CA TRP A 45 24.69 21.67 -21.36
C TRP A 45 23.17 21.78 -21.44
N THR A 46 22.66 21.77 -22.67
CA THR A 46 21.23 21.81 -22.96
C THR A 46 20.58 20.44 -22.75
N VAL A 47 19.27 20.43 -22.53
CA VAL A 47 18.50 19.18 -22.35
C VAL A 47 18.68 18.19 -23.52
N PRO A 48 18.69 18.62 -24.80
CA PRO A 48 19.01 17.70 -25.91
C PRO A 48 20.42 17.10 -25.84
N GLN A 49 21.44 17.89 -25.45
CA GLN A 49 22.81 17.37 -25.30
C GLN A 49 22.89 16.34 -24.16
N LEU A 50 22.26 16.64 -23.02
CA LEU A 50 22.19 15.73 -21.87
C LEU A 50 21.45 14.43 -22.22
N SER A 51 20.32 14.55 -22.91
CA SER A 51 19.53 13.43 -23.41
C SER A 51 20.36 12.49 -24.27
N ASN A 52 21.09 13.05 -25.24
CA ASN A 52 21.95 12.27 -26.13
C ASN A 52 23.13 11.64 -25.36
N HIS A 53 23.76 12.38 -24.46
CA HIS A 53 24.91 11.90 -23.69
C HIS A 53 24.55 10.76 -22.74
N PHE A 54 23.42 10.87 -22.03
CA PHE A 54 22.98 9.86 -21.05
C PHE A 54 22.02 8.82 -21.63
N ASN A 55 21.69 8.90 -22.93
CA ASN A 55 20.67 8.09 -23.59
C ASN A 55 19.34 8.04 -22.81
N ARG A 56 18.83 9.21 -22.43
CA ARG A 56 17.58 9.39 -21.64
C ARG A 56 16.63 10.31 -22.37
N ASN A 57 15.32 10.06 -22.29
CA ASN A 57 14.36 10.96 -22.90
C ASN A 57 14.39 12.37 -22.26
N HIS A 58 13.97 13.38 -23.04
CA HIS A 58 13.96 14.78 -22.60
C HIS A 58 13.15 14.99 -21.31
N GLN A 59 12.03 14.28 -21.15
CA GLN A 59 11.16 14.44 -19.99
C GLN A 59 11.83 13.98 -18.70
N ALA A 60 12.63 12.92 -18.73
CA ALA A 60 13.37 12.42 -17.58
C ALA A 60 14.41 13.46 -17.12
N ILE A 61 15.14 14.07 -18.06
CA ILE A 61 16.06 15.17 -17.75
C ILE A 61 15.29 16.35 -17.15
N HIS A 62 14.16 16.76 -17.75
CA HIS A 62 13.33 17.83 -17.19
C HIS A 62 12.82 17.51 -15.77
N ASN A 63 12.44 16.27 -15.50
CA ASN A 63 12.02 15.83 -14.18
C ASN A 63 13.16 15.91 -13.17
N ASP A 64 14.37 15.51 -13.55
CA ASP A 64 15.55 15.59 -12.70
C ASP A 64 15.90 17.07 -12.37
N LEU A 65 15.80 17.99 -13.35
CA LEU A 65 15.94 19.43 -13.12
C LEU A 65 14.82 20.00 -12.22
N THR A 66 13.58 19.57 -12.40
CA THR A 66 12.43 20.00 -11.57
C THR A 66 12.59 19.55 -10.13
N ARG A 67 12.98 18.29 -9.90
CA ARG A 67 13.22 17.76 -8.56
C ARG A 67 14.24 18.59 -7.80
N PHE A 68 15.37 18.91 -8.44
CA PHE A 68 16.38 19.77 -7.83
C PHE A 68 15.84 21.18 -7.58
N SER A 69 15.16 21.79 -8.55
CA SER A 69 14.59 23.13 -8.39
C SER A 69 13.54 23.23 -7.26
N GLN A 70 12.82 22.14 -6.96
CA GLN A 70 11.76 22.12 -5.95
C GLN A 70 12.25 21.73 -4.55
N HIS A 71 13.24 20.84 -4.49
CA HIS A 71 13.62 20.16 -3.24
C HIS A 71 15.13 20.17 -2.98
N GLY A 72 15.91 20.83 -3.82
CA GLY A 72 17.38 20.83 -3.77
C GLY A 72 17.95 19.42 -3.87
N ILE A 73 19.06 19.21 -3.17
CA ILE A 73 19.78 17.94 -3.13
C ILE A 73 18.95 16.78 -2.55
N PRO A 74 18.15 16.96 -1.47
CA PRO A 74 17.25 15.92 -1.01
C PRO A 74 16.30 15.38 -2.10
N GLY A 75 15.90 16.22 -3.05
CA GLY A 75 15.04 15.86 -4.18
C GLY A 75 15.62 14.86 -5.16
N LEU A 76 16.94 14.61 -5.11
CA LEU A 76 17.61 13.67 -6.01
C LEU A 76 17.35 12.23 -5.64
N ALA A 77 17.05 11.94 -4.38
CA ALA A 77 16.64 10.61 -3.95
C ALA A 77 15.21 10.33 -4.43
N ASP A 78 14.92 9.07 -4.76
CA ASP A 78 13.53 8.65 -4.94
C ASP A 78 12.89 8.56 -3.55
N ALA A 79 11.73 9.20 -3.38
CA ALA A 79 10.93 8.98 -2.19
C ALA A 79 10.46 7.51 -2.14
N CYS A 80 10.38 6.93 -0.94
CA CYS A 80 9.66 5.68 -0.75
C CYS A 80 8.24 5.90 -1.24
N SER A 81 7.84 5.16 -2.27
CA SER A 81 6.46 5.23 -2.74
C SER A 81 5.53 4.86 -1.58
N PRO A 82 4.45 5.61 -1.34
CA PRO A 82 3.45 5.16 -0.40
C PRO A 82 3.01 3.77 -0.84
N GLY A 83 3.09 2.79 0.06
CA GLY A 83 2.68 1.42 -0.25
C GLY A 83 1.23 1.36 -0.73
N ARG A 84 0.78 0.18 -1.15
CA ARG A 84 -0.63 -0.02 -1.54
C ARG A 84 -1.55 0.53 -0.44
N PRO A 85 -2.55 1.37 -0.78
CA PRO A 85 -3.48 1.90 0.21
C PRO A 85 -4.13 0.75 0.99
N SER A 86 -4.24 0.92 2.30
CA SER A 86 -4.86 -0.07 3.18
C SER A 86 -6.30 -0.31 2.75
N HIS A 87 -6.70 -1.58 2.62
CA HIS A 87 -8.11 -1.95 2.46
C HIS A 87 -8.92 -1.72 3.74
N MET A 88 -8.25 -1.46 4.86
CA MET A 88 -8.89 -1.12 6.12
C MET A 88 -9.14 0.38 6.16
N THR A 89 -10.37 0.79 5.87
CA THR A 89 -10.82 2.18 5.97
C THR A 89 -11.42 2.45 7.36
N PRO A 90 -11.55 3.72 7.79
CA PRO A 90 -12.19 4.06 9.05
C PRO A 90 -13.62 3.50 9.20
N GLU A 91 -14.36 3.42 8.11
CA GLU A 91 -15.73 2.87 8.09
C GLU A 91 -15.74 1.36 8.37
N ILE A 92 -14.78 0.63 7.78
CA ILE A 92 -14.62 -0.81 8.05
C ILE A 92 -14.17 -1.04 9.49
N GLU A 93 -13.30 -0.18 10.03
CA GLU A 93 -12.89 -0.25 11.44
C GLU A 93 -14.07 -0.01 12.39
N GLN A 94 -14.90 0.99 12.11
CA GLN A 94 -16.12 1.25 12.88
C GLN A 94 -17.08 0.07 12.82
N PHE A 95 -17.33 -0.50 11.64
CA PHE A 95 -18.14 -1.70 11.46
C PHE A 95 -17.61 -2.88 12.28
N LEU A 96 -16.28 -3.08 12.30
CA LEU A 96 -15.66 -4.12 13.13
C LEU A 96 -15.90 -3.89 14.63
N ARG A 97 -15.78 -2.65 15.10
CA ARG A 97 -16.06 -2.29 16.50
C ARG A 97 -17.49 -2.62 16.89
N GLU A 98 -18.46 -2.30 16.04
CA GLU A 98 -19.87 -2.63 16.25
C GLU A 98 -20.12 -4.14 16.27
N LYS A 99 -19.55 -4.90 15.31
CA LYS A 99 -19.66 -6.36 15.29
C LYS A 99 -19.09 -7.00 16.56
N LEU A 100 -17.96 -6.51 17.05
CA LEU A 100 -17.31 -7.05 18.24
C LEU A 100 -18.07 -6.75 19.55
N LEU A 101 -19.09 -5.89 19.54
CA LEU A 101 -19.98 -5.66 20.69
C LEU A 101 -21.16 -6.64 20.75
N GLU A 102 -21.46 -7.35 19.67
CA GLU A 102 -22.55 -8.32 19.65
C GLU A 102 -22.28 -9.48 20.61
N GLU A 103 -23.32 -10.02 21.25
CA GLU A 103 -23.24 -11.21 22.13
C GLU A 103 -23.06 -12.52 21.31
N ARG A 104 -22.04 -12.55 20.44
CA ARG A 104 -21.72 -13.68 19.57
C ARG A 104 -20.21 -13.86 19.44
N PHE A 105 -19.79 -15.11 19.22
CA PHE A 105 -18.40 -15.41 18.85
C PHE A 105 -18.11 -15.08 17.38
N TRP A 106 -17.28 -14.06 17.20
CA TRP A 106 -16.68 -13.74 15.91
C TRP A 106 -15.32 -14.41 15.75
N ASN A 107 -15.06 -14.90 14.54
CA ASN A 107 -13.73 -15.32 14.11
C ASN A 107 -13.32 -14.53 12.87
N ALA A 108 -12.02 -14.51 12.57
CA ALA A 108 -11.50 -13.72 11.46
C ALA A 108 -12.12 -14.09 10.09
N PRO A 109 -12.35 -15.38 9.74
CA PRO A 109 -13.07 -15.73 8.51
C PRO A 109 -14.48 -15.13 8.41
N LEU A 110 -15.28 -15.22 9.48
CA LEU A 110 -16.64 -14.67 9.51
C LEU A 110 -16.63 -13.16 9.33
N LEU A 111 -15.74 -12.46 10.02
CA LEU A 111 -15.63 -11.01 9.89
C LEU A 111 -15.15 -10.60 8.49
N SER A 112 -14.19 -11.32 7.91
CA SER A 112 -13.74 -11.11 6.52
C SER A 112 -14.89 -11.25 5.52
N GLU A 113 -15.73 -12.27 5.70
CA GLU A 113 -16.91 -12.47 4.86
C GLU A 113 -17.93 -11.32 5.02
N GLN A 114 -18.19 -10.89 6.25
CA GLN A 114 -19.08 -9.77 6.51
C GLN A 114 -18.56 -8.47 5.89
N ILE A 115 -17.25 -8.19 5.98
CA ILE A 115 -16.65 -7.03 5.31
C ILE A 115 -16.85 -7.12 3.79
N SER A 116 -16.62 -8.30 3.21
CA SER A 116 -16.81 -8.50 1.78
C SER A 116 -18.25 -8.27 1.34
N ARG A 117 -19.24 -8.71 2.14
CA ARG A 117 -20.66 -8.53 1.84
C ARG A 117 -21.12 -7.08 2.00
N THR A 118 -20.63 -6.37 3.01
CA THR A 118 -21.07 -5.00 3.31
C THR A 118 -20.35 -3.94 2.47
N PHE A 119 -19.04 -4.10 2.23
CA PHE A 119 -18.20 -3.09 1.60
C PHE A 119 -17.69 -3.48 0.21
N GLY A 120 -17.91 -4.72 -0.24
CA GLY A 120 -17.36 -5.23 -1.49
C GLY A 120 -15.83 -5.37 -1.49
N VAL A 121 -15.19 -5.26 -0.31
CA VAL A 121 -13.74 -5.33 -0.15
C VAL A 121 -13.33 -6.68 0.43
N THR A 122 -12.39 -7.35 -0.24
CA THR A 122 -11.79 -8.57 0.29
C THR A 122 -10.61 -8.24 1.21
N ILE A 123 -10.74 -8.63 2.49
CA ILE A 123 -9.65 -8.60 3.48
C ILE A 123 -9.40 -10.02 3.96
N GLY A 124 -8.19 -10.53 3.74
CA GLY A 124 -7.82 -11.88 4.18
C GLY A 124 -7.91 -12.04 5.71
N PRO A 125 -8.34 -13.20 6.24
CA PRO A 125 -8.54 -13.40 7.67
C PRO A 125 -7.30 -13.09 8.53
N ARG A 126 -6.10 -13.42 8.03
CA ARG A 126 -4.84 -13.11 8.74
C ARG A 126 -4.57 -11.60 8.80
N ALA A 127 -4.83 -10.88 7.72
CA ALA A 127 -4.65 -9.43 7.68
C ALA A 127 -5.62 -8.75 8.65
N LEU A 128 -6.86 -9.22 8.70
CA LEU A 128 -7.86 -8.76 9.65
C LEU A 128 -7.45 -9.07 11.10
N ALA A 129 -6.98 -10.29 11.38
CA ALA A 129 -6.51 -10.65 12.72
C ALA A 129 -5.34 -9.79 13.20
N ASN A 130 -4.36 -9.53 12.33
CA ASN A 130 -3.25 -8.62 12.64
C ASN A 130 -3.74 -7.18 12.87
N HIS A 131 -4.74 -6.74 12.12
CA HIS A 131 -5.33 -5.41 12.32
C HIS A 131 -6.04 -5.31 13.68
N LEU A 132 -6.88 -6.29 14.04
CA LEU A 132 -7.54 -6.35 15.34
C LEU A 132 -6.55 -6.39 16.51
N GLN A 133 -5.45 -7.13 16.39
CA GLN A 133 -4.39 -7.12 17.39
C GLN A 133 -3.74 -5.73 17.54
N ARG A 134 -3.50 -5.01 16.44
CA ARG A 134 -3.00 -3.63 16.49
C ARG A 134 -3.99 -2.65 17.15
N LEU A 135 -5.28 -2.93 17.06
CA LEU A 135 -6.33 -2.19 17.78
C LEU A 135 -6.46 -2.59 19.26
N GLY A 136 -5.65 -3.53 19.75
CA GLY A 136 -5.65 -3.98 21.15
C GLY A 136 -6.61 -5.14 21.45
N TYR A 137 -7.24 -5.74 20.44
CA TYR A 137 -8.09 -6.91 20.65
C TYR A 137 -7.28 -8.20 20.80
N SER A 138 -7.78 -9.11 21.63
CA SER A 138 -7.22 -10.45 21.82
C SER A 138 -8.25 -11.52 21.49
N TRP A 139 -7.78 -12.64 20.94
CA TRP A 139 -8.65 -13.77 20.63
C TRP A 139 -8.97 -14.54 21.91
N LYS A 140 -10.25 -14.53 22.31
CA LYS A 140 -10.74 -15.41 23.38
C LYS A 140 -10.98 -16.80 22.80
N ARG A 141 -10.45 -17.84 23.45
CA ARG A 141 -10.89 -19.21 23.18
C ARG A 141 -12.25 -19.40 23.84
N ALA A 142 -13.28 -19.66 23.06
CA ALA A 142 -14.52 -20.22 23.60
C ALA A 142 -14.15 -21.56 24.23
N ARG A 143 -14.31 -21.69 25.56
CA ARG A 143 -14.35 -23.01 26.18
C ARG A 143 -15.74 -23.57 25.90
N TYR A 144 -15.79 -24.77 25.30
CA TYR A 144 -17.04 -25.50 25.19
C TYR A 144 -17.58 -25.74 26.61
N SER A 145 -18.67 -25.07 26.95
CA SER A 145 -19.44 -25.33 28.15
C SER A 145 -20.88 -25.53 27.69
N PRO A 146 -21.42 -26.76 27.75
CA PRO A 146 -22.82 -27.02 27.43
C PRO A 146 -23.68 -26.50 28.59
N ALA A 147 -23.80 -25.18 28.71
CA ALA A 147 -24.49 -24.53 29.83
C ALA A 147 -25.82 -23.86 29.43
N LYS A 148 -26.28 -24.03 28.18
CA LYS A 148 -27.59 -23.53 27.74
C LYS A 148 -28.31 -24.66 27.00
N GLN A 149 -29.44 -25.12 27.54
CA GLN A 149 -30.39 -25.90 26.76
C GLN A 149 -30.82 -25.01 25.59
N LEU A 150 -30.52 -25.43 24.36
CA LEU A 150 -31.06 -24.78 23.18
C LEU A 150 -32.57 -24.93 23.18
N ASP A 151 -33.27 -23.89 22.72
CA ASP A 151 -34.70 -23.93 22.49
C ASP A 151 -35.04 -25.13 21.56
N PRO A 152 -35.92 -26.07 21.99
CA PRO A 152 -36.27 -27.25 21.21
C PRO A 152 -36.69 -26.95 19.78
N ASP A 153 -37.37 -25.82 19.56
CA ASP A 153 -37.90 -25.43 18.25
C ASP A 153 -36.77 -25.05 17.27
N ILE A 154 -35.72 -24.39 17.78
CA ILE A 154 -34.54 -24.02 16.99
C ILE A 154 -33.76 -25.28 16.61
N VAL A 155 -33.61 -26.23 17.54
CA VAL A 155 -32.94 -27.51 17.28
C VAL A 155 -33.68 -28.30 16.21
N GLN A 156 -35.01 -28.36 16.30
CA GLN A 156 -35.85 -29.06 15.34
C GLN A 156 -35.73 -28.44 13.94
N HIS A 157 -35.81 -27.11 13.83
CA HIS A 157 -35.65 -26.41 12.55
C HIS A 157 -34.28 -26.66 11.90
N HIS A 158 -33.21 -26.67 12.69
CA HIS A 158 -31.87 -27.01 12.19
C HIS A 158 -31.74 -28.49 11.79
N GLN A 159 -32.37 -29.40 12.53
CA GLN A 159 -32.41 -30.83 12.19
C GLN A 159 -33.19 -31.07 10.89
N ASP A 160 -34.34 -30.44 10.71
CA ASP A 160 -35.16 -30.54 9.50
C ASP A 160 -34.41 -29.95 8.28
N SER A 161 -33.65 -28.87 8.49
CA SER A 161 -32.76 -28.29 7.47
C SER A 161 -31.61 -29.24 7.07
N LEU A 162 -31.07 -30.03 8.01
CA LEU A 162 -30.04 -31.02 7.72
C LEU A 162 -30.62 -32.29 7.09
N GLU A 163 -31.81 -32.70 7.52
CA GLU A 163 -32.56 -33.83 6.99
C GLU A 163 -32.98 -33.58 5.54
N THR A 164 -33.44 -32.38 5.21
CA THR A 164 -33.74 -31.98 3.82
C THR A 164 -32.49 -32.00 2.94
N LEU A 165 -31.34 -31.54 3.45
CA LEU A 165 -30.06 -31.65 2.74
C LEU A 165 -29.60 -33.10 2.55
N LYS A 166 -29.81 -33.98 3.54
CA LYS A 166 -29.49 -35.42 3.45
C LYS A 166 -30.44 -36.18 2.53
N LYS A 167 -31.72 -35.79 2.47
CA LYS A 167 -32.76 -36.40 1.64
C LYS A 167 -32.69 -35.99 0.17
N GLY A 168 -31.97 -34.91 -0.14
CA GLY A 168 -31.55 -34.60 -1.50
C GLY A 168 -30.57 -35.66 -2.02
N HIS A 169 -31.09 -36.82 -2.41
CA HIS A 169 -30.36 -37.82 -3.17
C HIS A 169 -29.84 -37.16 -4.45
N TRP A 170 -28.52 -36.97 -4.50
CA TRP A 170 -27.82 -36.87 -5.77
C TRP A 170 -28.00 -38.22 -6.49
N THR A 171 -28.83 -38.23 -7.53
CA THR A 171 -28.86 -39.32 -8.51
C THR A 171 -27.99 -38.86 -9.68
N ALA A 172 -26.82 -39.47 -9.84
CA ALA A 172 -26.21 -39.57 -11.15
C ALA A 172 -26.52 -40.97 -11.66
N ASP A 173 -27.35 -41.02 -12.70
CA ASP A 173 -27.26 -41.91 -13.84
C ASP A 173 -28.04 -41.27 -15.00
#